data_AF-A0A850JQ89-F1
#
_entry.id   AF-A0A850JQ89-F1
#
_cell.length_a   1.000
_cell.length_b   1.000
_cell.length_c   1.000
_cell.angle_alpha   90.00
_cell.angle_beta   90.00
_cell.angle_gamma   90.00
#
_symmetry.space_group_name_H-M   'P 1'
#
loop_
_entity.id
_entity.type
_entity.pdbx_description
1 polymer ?
#
loop_
_entity_poly.entity_id
_entity_poly.type
_entity_poly.pdbx_seq_one_letter_code
_entity_poly.pdbx_strand_id
1 'polypeptide(L)' 'MSASDETGRRPVAAQVEREFSGVVAWYGHATGAWWAMVRIPGDVRLVEALNPRELREAIVNARGWPWPR' A
#
# COMPACT_ATOMS: atom_id res chain seq x y z
N MET A 1 8.77 -6.29 -21.59
CA MET A 1 8.59 -5.73 -20.23
C MET A 1 9.88 -5.98 -19.48
N SER A 2 10.66 -4.93 -19.21
CA SER A 2 12.06 -5.06 -18.76
C SER A 2 12.14 -5.30 -17.25
N ALA A 3 13.04 -6.20 -16.82
CA ALA A 3 13.36 -6.48 -15.41
C ALA A 3 13.74 -5.22 -14.58
N SER A 4 14.06 -4.12 -15.27
CA SER A 4 14.38 -2.81 -14.70
C SER A 4 13.20 -2.17 -13.95
N ASP A 5 11.96 -2.34 -14.41
CA ASP A 5 10.77 -1.76 -13.75
C ASP A 5 10.41 -2.49 -12.45
N GLU A 6 10.63 -3.81 -12.41
CA GLU A 6 10.39 -4.63 -11.23
C GLU A 6 11.40 -4.34 -10.11
N THR A 7 12.65 -4.11 -10.51
CA THR A 7 13.73 -3.74 -9.59
C THR A 7 13.45 -2.41 -8.89
N GLY A 8 12.80 -1.45 -9.55
CA GLY A 8 12.43 -0.16 -8.94
C GLY A 8 11.26 -0.23 -7.96
N ARG A 9 10.34 -1.20 -8.13
CA ARG A 9 9.09 -1.27 -7.36
C ARG A 9 9.26 -1.94 -5.99
N ARG A 10 10.10 -2.97 -5.89
CA ARG A 10 10.37 -3.63 -4.60
C ARG A 10 10.94 -2.66 -3.54
N PRO A 11 11.94 -1.80 -3.84
CA PRO A 11 12.41 -0.79 -2.91
C PRO A 11 11.31 0.17 -2.45
N VAL A 12 10.39 0.55 -3.33
CA VAL A 12 9.27 1.43 -3.00
C VAL A 12 8.28 0.75 -2.07
N ALA A 13 7.91 -0.50 -2.34
CA ALA A 13 7.06 -1.30 -1.44
C ALA A 13 7.69 -1.43 -0.05
N ALA A 14 8.97 -1.82 0.03
CA ALA A 14 9.69 -1.94 1.29
C ALA A 14 9.83 -0.60 2.03
N GLN A 15 9.88 0.52 1.32
CA GLN A 15 9.85 1.83 1.95
C GLN A 15 8.49 2.12 2.60
N VAL A 16 7.38 1.84 1.90
CA VAL A 16 6.03 1.98 2.45
C VAL A 16 5.84 1.11 3.69
N GLU A 17 6.27 -0.16 3.66
CA GLU A 17 6.14 -1.06 4.81
C GLU A 17 6.93 -0.58 6.04
N ARG A 18 8.08 0.07 5.85
CA ARG A 18 8.84 0.69 6.95
C ARG A 18 8.17 1.94 7.51
N GLU A 19 7.50 2.72 6.67
CA GLU A 19 6.77 3.93 7.08
C GLU A 19 5.49 3.57 7.86
N PHE A 20 4.85 2.44 7.54
CA PHE A 20 3.56 2.04 8.11
C PHE A 20 3.61 0.64 8.74
N SER A 21 3.69 0.57 10.07
CA SER A 21 3.65 -0.70 10.82
C SER A 21 2.41 -1.56 10.53
N GLY A 22 2.58 -2.86 10.30
CA GLY A 22 1.45 -3.75 10.01
C GLY A 22 0.81 -3.55 8.62
N VAL A 23 1.50 -2.84 7.72
CA VAL A 23 1.16 -2.78 6.30
C VAL A 23 2.01 -3.77 5.52
N VAL A 24 1.40 -4.42 4.53
CA VAL A 24 2.09 -5.17 3.47
C VAL A 24 1.76 -4.48 2.15
N ALA A 25 2.76 -4.06 1.38
CA ALA A 25 2.58 -3.29 0.16
C ALA A 25 3.19 -3.99 -1.05
N TRP A 26 2.56 -3.88 -2.22
CA TRP A 26 3.09 -4.43 -3.46
C TRP A 26 2.58 -3.69 -4.69
N TYR A 27 3.23 -3.91 -5.83
CA TYR A 27 2.72 -3.50 -7.13
C TYR A 27 2.08 -4.70 -7.84
N GLY A 28 0.79 -4.59 -8.16
CA GLY A 28 0.04 -5.60 -8.90
C GLY A 28 0.32 -5.50 -10.39
N HIS A 29 1.18 -6.36 -10.93
CA HIS A 29 1.54 -6.32 -12.36
C HIS A 29 0.35 -6.57 -13.30
N ALA A 30 -0.63 -7.38 -12.88
CA ALA A 30 -1.83 -7.64 -13.66
C ALA A 30 -2.81 -6.46 -13.67
N THR A 31 -2.85 -5.66 -12.61
CA THR A 31 -3.76 -4.50 -12.50
C THR A 31 -3.09 -3.18 -12.86
N GLY A 32 -1.77 -3.14 -12.88
CA GLY A 32 -1.00 -1.91 -13.08
C GLY A 32 -1.05 -0.94 -11.88
N ALA A 33 -1.51 -1.41 -10.71
CA ALA A 33 -1.77 -0.57 -9.54
C ALA A 33 -0.91 -0.96 -8.33
N TRP A 34 -0.77 -0.02 -7.42
CA TRP A 34 -0.21 -0.23 -6.09
C TRP A 34 -1.29 -0.70 -5.13
N TRP A 35 -0.93 -1.66 -4.28
CA TRP A 35 -1.83 -2.24 -3.30
C TRP A 35 -1.19 -2.24 -1.93
N ALA A 36 -2.02 -2.13 -0.90
CA ALA A 36 -1.61 -2.34 0.48
C ALA A 36 -2.68 -3.05 1.29
N MET A 37 -2.27 -4.10 2.01
CA MET A 37 -3.06 -4.63 3.12
C MET A 37 -2.70 -3.86 4.38
N VAL A 38 -3.69 -3.22 4.98
CA VAL A 38 -3.57 -2.42 6.20
C VAL A 38 -4.23 -3.19 7.34
N ARG A 39 -3.42 -3.69 8.28
CA ARG A 39 -3.94 -4.29 9.50
C ARG A 39 -4.30 -3.19 10.49
N ILE A 40 -5.53 -3.22 10.97
CA ILE A 40 -6.01 -2.37 12.07
C ILE A 40 -6.54 -3.26 13.20
N PRO A 41 -6.71 -2.77 14.44
CA PRO A 41 -7.23 -3.59 15.52
C PRO A 41 -8.58 -4.22 15.15
N GLY A 42 -8.61 -5.55 15.05
CA GLY A 42 -9.83 -6.33 14.76
C GLY A 42 -10.27 -6.38 13.30
N ASP A 43 -9.55 -5.77 12.35
CA ASP A 43 -9.95 -5.70 10.94
C ASP A 43 -8.73 -5.59 9.98
N VAL A 44 -8.93 -5.95 8.72
CA VAL A 44 -7.91 -5.85 7.66
C VAL A 44 -8.52 -5.19 6.45
N ARG A 45 -7.82 -4.20 5.90
CA ARG A 45 -8.31 -3.44 4.75
C ARG A 45 -7.35 -3.52 3.59
N LEU A 46 -7.93 -3.70 2.41
CA LEU A 46 -7.19 -3.65 1.16
C LEU A 46 -7.43 -2.29 0.52
N VAL A 47 -6.35 -1.57 0.20
CA VAL A 47 -6.40 -0.31 -0.54
C VAL A 47 -5.62 -0.43 -1.83
N GLU A 48 -6.12 0.28 -2.86
CA GLU A 48 -5.52 0.38 -4.18
C GLU A 48 -5.18 1.86 -4.48
N ALA A 49 -4.11 2.09 -5.23
CA ALA A 49 -3.72 3.40 -5.71
C ALA A 49 -2.95 3.32 -7.02
N LEU A 50 -2.97 4.39 -7.83
CA LEU A 50 -2.25 4.40 -9.11
C LEU A 50 -0.75 4.65 -8.93
N ASN A 51 -0.35 5.29 -7.83
CA ASN A 51 1.05 5.60 -7.54
C ASN A 51 1.38 5.49 -6.04
N PRO A 52 2.68 5.46 -5.68
CA PRO A 52 3.09 5.29 -4.28
C PRO A 52 2.71 6.45 -3.36
N ARG A 53 2.46 7.66 -3.87
CA ARG A 53 2.02 8.79 -3.05
C ARG A 53 0.57 8.58 -2.62
N GLU A 54 -0.30 8.31 -3.59
CA GLU A 54 -1.71 8.00 -3.34
C GLU A 54 -1.87 6.76 -2.45
N LEU A 55 -1.00 5.75 -2.59
CA LEU A 55 -1.05 4.57 -1.71
C LEU A 55 -0.88 4.97 -0.23
N ARG A 56 0.04 5.88 0.07
CA ARG A 56 0.28 6.37 1.44
C ARG A 56 -0.93 7.10 1.99
N GLU A 57 -1.54 7.96 1.18
CA GLU A 57 -2.78 8.67 1.54
C GLU A 57 -3.92 7.68 1.82
N ALA A 58 -4.09 6.66 0.98
CA ALA A 58 -5.08 5.62 1.17
C ALA A 58 -4.85 4.80 2.46
N ILE A 59 -3.60 4.48 2.80
CA ILE A 59 -3.24 3.79 4.06
C ILE A 59 -3.62 4.64 5.28
N VAL A 60 -3.32 5.94 5.27
CA VAL A 60 -3.67 6.87 6.35
C VAL A 60 -5.19 6.91 6.54
N ASN A 61 -5.95 7.02 5.44
CA ASN A 61 -7.40 7.05 5.47
C ASN A 61 -7.99 5.73 6.01
N ALA A 62 -7.46 4.58 5.58
CA ALA A 62 -7.92 3.28 6.03
C ALA A 62 -7.73 3.06 7.54
N ARG A 63 -6.65 3.58 8.13
CA ARG A 63 -6.39 3.53 9.58
C ARG A 63 -7.31 4.44 10.40
N GLY A 64 -7.78 5.54 9.81
CA GLY A 64 -8.62 6.51 10.50
C GLY A 64 -10.10 6.11 10.65
N TRP A 65 -10.52 4.97 10.08
CA TRP A 65 -11.93 4.61 9.95
C TRP A 65 -12.29 3.38 10.81
N PRO A 66 -13.54 3.25 11.32
CA PRO A 66 -14.69 4.13 11.08
C PRO A 66 -14.75 5.37 11.99
N TRP A 67 -15.31 6.45 11.45
CA TRP A 67 -15.74 7.63 12.20
C TRP A 67 -17.26 7.56 12.49
N PRO A 68 -17.79 8.19 13.57
CA PRO A 68 -17.10 9.03 14.54
C PRO A 68 -16.81 8.35 15.89
N ARG A 69 -15.85 8.93 16.61
CA ARG A 69 -15.35 8.50 17.93
C ARG A 69 -16.36 8.73 19.05
#